data_AF-A0A3M6K3V2-F1
#
_entry.id   AF-A0A3M6K3V2-F1
#
_cell.length_a   1.000
_cell.length_b   1.000
_cell.length_c   1.000
_cell.angle_alpha   90.00
_cell.angle_beta   90.00
_cell.angle_gamma   90.00
#
_symmetry.space_group_name_H-M   'P 1'
#
loop_
_entity.id
_entity.type
_entity.pdbx_description
1 polymer ?
#
loop_
_entity_poly.entity_id
_entity_poly.type
_entity_poly.pdbx_seq_one_letter_code
_entity_poly.pdbx_strand_id
1 'polypeptide(L)' 'MSEIIIEKLLEQRDFYLNTLKQLEFQLAIEPTENELRDIEKLQTTTVEQLKKVEQEIAYLNSKKSS' A
#
# COMPACT_ATOMS: atom_id res chain seq x y z
N MET A 1 9.83 -18.71 -10.85
CA MET A 1 9.54 -17.40 -11.49
C MET A 1 8.32 -16.74 -10.85
N SER A 2 7.19 -17.45 -10.67
CA SER A 2 6.03 -16.93 -9.94
C SER A 2 6.30 -16.58 -8.46
N GLU A 3 7.19 -17.31 -7.79
CA GLU A 3 7.55 -17.04 -6.38
C GLU A 3 8.28 -15.71 -6.19
N ILE A 4 9.29 -15.43 -7.02
CA ILE A 4 10.01 -14.14 -7.00
C ILE A 4 9.05 -12.97 -7.30
N ILE A 5 8.03 -13.19 -8.14
CA ILE A 5 7.00 -12.16 -8.42
C ILE A 5 6.13 -11.93 -7.19
N ILE A 6 5.66 -13.00 -6.54
CA ILE A 6 4.85 -12.90 -5.32
C ILE A 6 5.64 -12.24 -4.17
N GLU A 7 6.90 -12.62 -3.97
CA GLU A 7 7.79 -11.99 -2.96
C GLU A 7 7.89 -10.47 -3.18
N LYS A 8 8.14 -10.03 -4.41
CA LYS A 8 8.18 -8.59 -4.74
C LYS A 8 6.86 -7.87 -4.50
N LEU A 9 5.74 -8.53 -4.78
CA LEU A 9 4.41 -7.95 -4.50
C LEU A 9 4.15 -7.84 -2.99
N LEU A 10 4.59 -8.82 -2.20
CA LEU A 10 4.50 -8.77 -0.74
C LEU A 10 5.37 -7.65 -0.17
N GLU A 11 6.60 -7.47 -0.69
CA GLU A 11 7.45 -6.33 -0.32
C GLU A 11 6.78 -4.98 -0.64
N GLN A 12 6.14 -4.86 -1.82
CA GLN A 12 5.39 -3.65 -2.18
C GLN A 12 4.18 -3.41 -1.26
N ARG A 13 3.44 -4.47 -0.91
CA ARG A 13 2.35 -4.39 0.06
C ARG A 13 2.85 -3.84 1.39
N ASP A 14 3.95 -4.40 1.91
CA ASP A 14 4.52 -3.99 3.19
C ASP A 14 5.03 -2.54 3.15
N PHE A 15 5.58 -2.10 2.01
CA PHE A 15 5.93 -0.69 1.78
C PHE A 15 4.71 0.24 1.87
N TYR A 16 3.60 -0.10 1.20
CA TYR A 16 2.38 0.72 1.24
C TYR A 16 1.73 0.74 2.63
N LEU A 17 1.70 -0.39 3.33
CA LEU A 17 1.21 -0.47 4.71
C LEU A 17 2.06 0.39 5.66
N ASN A 18 3.39 0.33 5.53
CA ASN A 18 4.29 1.18 6.31
C ASN A 18 4.08 2.67 5.99
N THR A 19 3.85 3.01 4.73
CA THR A 19 3.53 4.39 4.33
C THR A 19 2.26 4.87 5.02
N LEU A 20 1.18 4.08 5.04
CA LEU A 20 -0.06 4.45 5.73
C LEU A 20 0.17 4.65 7.24
N LYS A 21 0.94 3.77 7.88
CA LYS A 21 1.30 3.92 9.30
C LYS A 21 2.08 5.21 9.58
N GLN A 22 2.96 5.62 8.67
CA GLN A 22 3.67 6.91 8.80
C GLN A 22 2.71 8.10 8.68
N LEU A 23 1.72 8.04 7.79
CA LEU A 23 0.70 9.09 7.67
C LEU A 23 -0.15 9.20 8.94
N GLU A 24 -0.47 8.09 9.60
CA GLU A 24 -1.16 8.11 10.90
C GLU A 24 -0.36 8.89 11.97
N PHE A 25 0.96 8.72 12.01
CA PHE A 25 1.81 9.50 12.90
C PHE A 25 1.85 10.99 12.53
N GLN A 26 1.87 11.32 11.24
CA GLN A 26 1.83 12.72 10.78
C GLN A 26 0.52 13.40 11.15
N LEU A 27 -0.61 12.68 11.09
CA LEU A 27 -1.90 13.21 11.53
C LEU A 27 -1.97 13.46 13.04
N ALA A 28 -1.22 12.69 13.83
CA ALA A 28 -1.20 12.83 15.29
C ALA A 28 -0.41 14.05 15.81
N ILE A 29 0.36 14.74 14.96
CA ILE A 29 1.19 15.90 15.34
C ILE A 29 0.58 17.25 14.92
N GLU A 30 -0.74 17.33 14.77
CA GLU A 30 -1.48 18.55 14.39
C GLU A 30 -0.92 19.26 13.13
N PRO A 31 -0.94 18.58 11.97
CA PRO A 31 -0.42 19.13 10.73
C PRO A 31 -1.22 20.36 10.28
N THR A 32 -0.55 21.25 9.54
CA THR A 32 -1.18 22.41 8.90
C THR A 32 -2.20 21.99 7.83
N GLU A 33 -3.11 22.89 7.44
CA GLU A 33 -4.08 22.62 6.36
C GLU A 33 -3.45 22.24 5.01
N ASN A 34 -2.23 22.71 4.73
CA ASN A 34 -1.50 22.31 3.53
C ASN A 34 -0.99 20.87 3.65
N GLU A 35 -0.40 20.53 4.80
CA GLU A 35 0.09 19.18 5.08
C GLU A 35 -1.07 18.18 5.12
N LEU A 36 -2.23 18.54 5.70
CA LEU A 36 -3.44 17.72 5.68
C LEU A 36 -3.86 17.36 4.25
N ARG A 37 -3.89 18.34 3.34
CA ARG A 37 -4.25 18.11 1.93
C ARG A 37 -3.26 17.18 1.22
N ASP A 38 -1.98 17.27 1.53
CA ASP A 38 -0.96 16.42 0.93
C ASP A 38 -0.98 15.00 1.53
N ILE A 39 -1.23 14.89 2.84
CA ILE A 39 -1.46 13.62 3.54
C ILE A 39 -2.67 12.89 2.94
N GLU A 40 -3.81 13.56 2.75
CA GLU A 40 -5.02 12.96 2.18
C GLU A 40 -4.81 12.44 0.75
N LYS A 41 -4.12 13.22 -0.10
CA LYS A 41 -3.77 12.79 -1.47
C LYS A 41 -2.86 11.56 -1.46
N LEU A 42 -1.84 11.58 -0.62
CA LEU A 42 -0.90 10.47 -0.51
C LEU A 42 -1.57 9.23 0.08
N GLN A 43 -2.44 9.39 1.09
CA GLN A 43 -3.24 8.30 1.66
C GLN A 43 -4.13 7.66 0.59
N THR A 44 -4.87 8.47 -0.16
CA THR A 44 -5.76 8.00 -1.24
C THR A 44 -4.99 7.19 -2.27
N THR A 45 -3.87 7.74 -2.77
CA THR A 45 -3.04 7.07 -3.77
C THR A 45 -2.45 5.78 -3.22
N THR A 46 -1.95 5.79 -1.97
CA THR A 46 -1.37 4.61 -1.31
C THR A 46 -2.41 3.49 -1.15
N VAL A 47 -3.64 3.81 -0.74
CA VAL A 47 -4.74 2.84 -0.61
C VAL A 47 -5.10 2.24 -1.96
N GLU A 48 -5.16 3.05 -3.02
CA GLU A 48 -5.43 2.54 -4.37
C GLU A 48 -4.35 1.58 -4.87
N GLN A 49 -3.07 1.90 -4.63
CA GLN A 49 -1.97 1.01 -5.02
C GLN A 49 -1.95 -0.28 -4.19
N LEU A 50 -2.20 -0.18 -2.88
CA LEU A 50 -2.30 -1.35 -2.01
C LEU A 50 -3.38 -2.32 -2.49
N LYS A 51 -4.58 -1.81 -2.84
CA LYS A 51 -5.65 -2.64 -3.41
C LYS A 51 -5.24 -3.36 -4.70
N LYS A 52 -4.52 -2.70 -5.59
CA LYS A 52 -4.03 -3.30 -6.84
C LYS A 52 -3.03 -4.42 -6.56
N VAL A 53 -2.08 -4.20 -5.65
CA VAL A 53 -1.10 -5.21 -5.24
C VAL A 53 -1.79 -6.42 -4.62
N GLU A 54 -2.77 -6.21 -3.73
CA GLU A 54 -3.53 -7.29 -3.10
C GLU A 54 -4.34 -8.10 -4.12
N GLN A 55 -4.96 -7.42 -5.10
CA GLN A 55 -5.66 -8.09 -6.20
C GLN A 55 -4.73 -8.96 -7.05
N GLU A 56 -3.54 -8.46 -7.39
CA GLU A 56 -2.55 -9.21 -8.16
C GLU A 56 -2.04 -10.43 -7.38
N ILE A 57 -1.74 -10.29 -6.09
CA ILE A 57 -1.36 -11.41 -5.22
C ILE A 57 -2.46 -12.47 -5.20
N ALA A 58 -3.73 -12.06 -5.02
CA ALA A 58 -4.87 -12.97 -5.00
C ALA A 58 -5.03 -13.69 -6.33
N TYR A 59 -4.88 -12.98 -7.45
CA TYR A 59 -4.92 -13.55 -8.80
C TYR A 59 -3.83 -14.61 -8.99
N LEU A 60 -2.57 -14.29 -8.71
CA LEU A 60 -1.45 -15.22 -8.87
C LEU A 60 -1.59 -16.45 -7.97
N ASN A 61 -2.06 -16.28 -6.73
CA ASN A 61 -2.32 -17.40 -5.82
C ASN A 61 -3.44 -18.30 -6.36
N SER A 62 -4.51 -17.74 -6.93
CA SER A 62 -5.60 -18.53 -7.53
C SER A 62 -5.11 -19.38 -8.71
N LYS A 63 -4.11 -18.91 -9.46
CA LYS A 63 -3.49 -19.64 -10.56
C LYS A 63 -2.52 -20.74 -10.11
N LYS A 64 -1.94 -20.63 -8.90
CA LYS A 64 -1.10 -21.66 -8.29
C LYS A 64 -1.89 -22.86 -7.77
N SER A 65 -3.19 -22.68 -7.51
CA SER A 65 -4.09 -23.73 -6.97
C SER A 65 -4.87 -24.50 -8.04
N SER A 66 -4.59 -24.28 -9.34
CA SER A 66 -5.13 -25.04 -10.49
C SER A 66 -4.04 -25.86 -11.15
#